data_AF-A0A1Y2W079-F1
#
_entry.id   AF-A0A1Y2W079-F1
#
_cell.length_a   1.000
_cell.length_b   1.000
_cell.length_c   1.000
_cell.angle_alpha   90.00
_cell.angle_beta   90.00
_cell.angle_gamma   90.00
#
_symmetry.space_group_name_H-M   'P 1'
#
loop_
_entity.id
_entity.type
_entity.pdbx_description
1 polymer ?
#
loop_
_entity_poly.entity_id
_entity_poly.type
_entity_poly.pdbx_seq_one_letter_code
_entity_poly.pdbx_strand_id
1 'polypeptide(L)'
;MGWASWLFLMEDYIVGKLLRSPSFQRGVQRIHRTVHDYKHGRDPSEPLREGEATRNPTSSKFNEFMSHFTDELRNQARGSTTKSSRPSPPTRRPKE
;
A
#
# COMPACT_ATOMS: atom_id res chain seq x y z
N MET A 1 -0.66 -28.06 -24.50
CA MET A 1 -1.71 -27.05 -24.33
C MET A 1 -2.35 -27.10 -22.93
N GLY A 2 -1.56 -27.14 -21.84
CA GLY A 2 -2.11 -27.18 -20.47
C GLY A 2 -1.71 -25.98 -19.60
N TRP A 3 -0.51 -25.44 -19.86
CA TRP A 3 0.09 -24.39 -19.06
C TRP A 3 -0.49 -23.01 -19.37
N ALA A 4 -0.86 -22.76 -20.63
CA ALA A 4 -1.54 -21.52 -21.02
C ALA A 4 -2.94 -21.40 -20.37
N SER A 5 -3.72 -22.48 -20.37
CA SER A 5 -5.04 -22.51 -19.71
C SER A 5 -4.94 -22.27 -18.20
N TRP A 6 -3.89 -22.77 -17.56
CA TRP A 6 -3.62 -22.52 -16.15
C TRP A 6 -3.26 -21.05 -15.87
N LEU A 7 -2.49 -20.40 -16.75
CA LEU A 7 -2.19 -18.97 -16.64
C LEU A 7 -3.44 -18.10 -16.76
N PHE A 8 -4.34 -18.40 -17.70
CA PHE A 8 -5.60 -17.66 -17.86
C PHE A 8 -6.49 -17.76 -16.62
N LEU A 9 -6.58 -18.94 -16.00
CA LEU A 9 -7.35 -19.12 -14.76
C LEU A 9 -6.75 -18.35 -13.57
N MET A 10 -5.43 -18.29 -13.48
CA MET A 10 -4.73 -17.52 -12.45
C MET A 10 -4.92 -16.01 -12.64
N GLU A 11 -4.88 -15.54 -13.88
CA GLU A 11 -5.13 -14.15 -14.24
C GLU A 11 -6.54 -13.71 -13.82
N ASP A 12 -7.58 -14.46 -14.23
CA ASP A 12 -8.96 -14.14 -13.89
C ASP A 12 -9.21 -14.13 -12.38
N TYR A 13 -8.60 -15.07 -11.64
CA TYR A 13 -8.70 -15.11 -10.19
C TYR A 13 -8.05 -13.89 -9.51
N ILE A 14 -6.84 -13.51 -9.94
CA ILE A 14 -6.11 -12.36 -9.39
C ILE A 14 -6.84 -11.07 -9.74
N VAL A 15 -7.29 -10.90 -10.99
CA VAL A 15 -8.04 -9.74 -11.45
C VAL A 15 -9.36 -9.62 -10.69
N GLY A 16 -10.10 -10.72 -10.55
CA GLY A 16 -11.35 -10.75 -9.78
C GLY A 16 -11.15 -10.37 -8.31
N LYS A 17 -10.07 -10.84 -7.69
CA LYS A 17 -9.71 -10.50 -6.31
C LYS A 17 -9.28 -9.04 -6.17
N LEU A 18 -8.54 -8.51 -7.15
CA LEU A 18 -8.08 -7.13 -7.17
C LEU A 18 -9.25 -6.15 -7.34
N LEU A 19 -10.16 -6.42 -8.28
CA LEU A 19 -11.34 -5.59 -8.53
C LEU A 19 -12.33 -5.57 -7.36
N ARG A 20 -12.43 -6.68 -6.62
CA ARG A 20 -13.24 -6.76 -5.38
C ARG A 20 -12.57 -6.12 -4.17
N SER A 21 -11.30 -5.74 -4.26
CA SER A 21 -10.58 -5.13 -3.14
C SER A 21 -11.00 -3.67 -2.93
N PRO A 22 -11.50 -3.31 -1.74
CA PRO A 22 -11.82 -1.91 -1.42
C PRO A 22 -10.59 -1.00 -1.43
N SER A 23 -9.38 -1.53 -1.23
CA SER A 23 -8.14 -0.75 -1.31
C SER A 23 -7.79 -0.37 -2.74
N PHE A 24 -8.02 -1.29 -3.69
CA PHE A 24 -7.80 -1.02 -5.11
C PHE A 24 -8.75 0.07 -5.60
N GLN A 25 -10.04 -0.03 -5.25
CA GLN A 25 -11.02 0.99 -5.60
C GLN A 25 -10.66 2.37 -5.03
N ARG A 26 -10.24 2.44 -3.76
CA ARG A 26 -9.75 3.69 -3.13
C ARG A 26 -8.49 4.22 -3.81
N GLY A 27 -7.58 3.34 -4.25
CA GLY A 27 -6.38 3.71 -5.00
C GLY A 27 -6.70 4.31 -6.36
N VAL A 28 -7.58 3.67 -7.14
CA VAL A 28 -8.06 4.17 -8.44
C VAL A 28 -8.74 5.51 -8.28
N GLN A 29 -9.60 5.68 -7.27
CA GLN A 29 -10.24 6.97 -6.98
C GLN A 29 -9.22 8.08 -6.70
N ARG A 30 -8.14 7.78 -5.96
CA ARG A 30 -7.07 8.75 -5.69
C ARG A 30 -6.35 9.17 -6.97
N ILE A 31 -5.96 8.20 -7.81
CA ILE A 31 -5.26 8.47 -9.07
C ILE A 31 -6.14 9.25 -10.03
N HIS A 32 -7.39 8.82 -10.21
CA HIS A 32 -8.35 9.50 -11.07
C HIS A 32 -8.50 10.96 -10.66
N ARG A 33 -8.63 11.24 -9.35
CA ARG A 33 -8.74 12.61 -8.85
C ARG A 33 -7.44 13.39 -9.05
N THR A 34 -6.26 12.80 -8.80
CA THR A 34 -4.97 13.46 -9.09
C THR A 34 -4.83 13.86 -10.56
N VAL A 35 -5.22 12.96 -11.48
CA VAL A 35 -5.18 13.25 -12.92
C VAL A 35 -6.20 14.31 -13.30
N HIS A 36 -7.39 14.26 -12.69
CA HIS A 36 -8.44 15.25 -12.90
C HIS A 36 -8.01 16.65 -12.43
N ASP A 37 -7.45 16.75 -11.21
CA ASP A 37 -6.92 17.97 -10.61
C ASP A 37 -5.75 18.53 -11.44
N TYR A 38 -4.90 17.66 -11.99
CA TYR A 38 -3.81 18.06 -12.88
C TYR A 38 -4.32 18.66 -14.19
N LYS A 39 -5.39 18.10 -14.76
CA LYS A 39 -5.91 18.52 -16.07
C LYS A 39 -6.82 19.74 -15.99
N HIS A 40 -7.67 19.83 -14.97
CA HIS A 40 -8.71 20.86 -14.87
C HIS A 40 -8.43 21.90 -13.76
N GLY A 41 -7.38 21.71 -12.98
CA GLY A 41 -7.12 22.49 -11.78
C GLY A 41 -7.92 21.96 -10.58
N ARG A 42 -7.52 22.40 -9.39
CA ARG A 42 -8.18 22.02 -8.14
C ARG A 42 -9.38 22.92 -7.89
N ASP A 43 -10.50 22.33 -7.46
CA ASP A 43 -11.65 23.09 -6.97
C ASP A 43 -11.28 23.85 -5.68
N PRO A 44 -11.37 25.19 -5.65
CA PRO A 44 -11.00 26.01 -4.50
C PRO A 44 -11.92 25.81 -3.29
N SER A 45 -13.11 25.21 -3.48
CA SER A 45 -14.07 24.93 -2.41
C SER A 45 -13.83 23.59 -1.71
N GLU A 46 -12.95 22.76 -2.25
CA GLU A 46 -12.73 21.42 -1.74
C GLU A 46 -11.81 21.45 -0.50
N PRO A 47 -12.23 20.89 0.65
CA PRO A 47 -11.40 20.85 1.86
C PRO A 47 -10.05 20.19 1.59
N LEU A 48 -9.00 20.67 2.27
CA LEU A 48 -7.65 20.12 2.14
C LEU A 48 -7.68 18.61 2.34
N ARG A 49 -7.02 17.86 1.44
CA ARG A 49 -7.01 16.40 1.52
C ARG A 49 -6.17 15.97 2.71
N GLU A 50 -6.60 14.89 3.35
CA GLU A 50 -5.79 14.19 4.34
C GLU A 50 -4.41 13.87 3.72
N GLY A 51 -3.35 14.48 4.26
CA GLY A 51 -1.98 14.35 3.78
C GLY A 51 -1.41 15.52 2.97
N GLU A 52 -2.22 16.50 2.54
CA GLU A 52 -1.68 17.71 1.87
C GLU A 52 -1.18 18.75 2.87
N ALA A 53 -1.82 18.86 4.04
CA ALA A 53 -1.30 19.64 5.17
C ALA A 53 -0.24 18.87 5.98
N THR A 54 -0.09 17.56 5.74
CA THR A 54 0.78 16.65 6.51
C THR A 54 1.91 16.06 5.68
N ARG A 55 2.19 16.61 4.48
CA ARG A 55 3.35 16.24 3.66
C ARG A 55 4.63 16.78 4.30
N ASN A 56 4.93 16.30 5.50
CA ASN A 56 6.25 16.37 6.09
C ASN A 56 7.17 15.53 5.19
N PRO A 57 8.37 16.01 4.78
CA PRO A 57 9.27 15.35 3.83
C PRO A 57 9.82 13.97 4.26
N THR A 58 9.16 13.25 5.16
CA THR A 58 9.47 11.89 5.56
C THR A 58 9.00 10.84 4.53
N SER A 59 9.37 11.02 3.26
CA SER A 59 9.32 9.93 2.25
C SER A 59 10.07 8.67 2.71
N SER A 60 10.99 8.84 3.67
CA SER A 60 11.72 7.79 4.37
C SER A 60 10.83 6.72 5.02
N LYS A 61 9.71 7.07 5.67
CA LYS A 61 8.84 6.10 6.38
C LYS A 61 8.03 5.20 5.44
N PHE A 62 7.59 5.72 4.30
CA PHE A 62 6.89 4.91 3.30
C PHE A 62 7.84 3.94 2.60
N ASN A 63 9.05 4.40 2.27
CA ASN A 63 10.10 3.55 1.70
C ASN A 63 10.52 2.44 2.69
N GLU A 64 10.65 2.78 3.97
CA GLU A 64 10.95 1.82 5.05
C GLU A 64 9.83 0.76 5.19
N PHE A 65 8.56 1.19 5.22
CA PHE A 65 7.42 0.27 5.21
C PHE A 65 7.41 -0.64 3.98
N MET A 66 7.62 -0.09 2.79
CA MET A 66 7.62 -0.87 1.55
C MET A 66 8.77 -1.87 1.50
N SER A 67 9.97 -1.50 1.96
CA SER A 67 11.10 -2.42 2.11
C SER A 67 10.73 -3.61 2.98
N HIS A 68 10.22 -3.35 4.19
CA HIS A 68 9.81 -4.41 5.12
C HIS A 68 8.66 -5.26 4.58
N PHE A 69 7.70 -4.65 3.88
CA PHE A 69 6.59 -5.37 3.24
C PHE A 69 7.09 -6.30 2.13
N THR A 70 8.02 -5.85 1.28
CA THR A 70 8.60 -6.69 0.22
C THR A 70 9.51 -7.78 0.78
N ASP A 71 10.25 -7.50 1.84
CA ASP A 71 11.09 -8.49 2.53
C ASP A 71 10.23 -9.60 3.15
N GLU A 72 9.11 -9.23 3.77
CA GLU A 72 8.17 -10.19 4.35
C GLU A 72 7.49 -11.05 3.28
N LEU A 73 7.02 -10.44 2.19
CA LEU A 73 6.47 -11.19 1.05
C LEU A 73 7.48 -12.17 0.46
N ARG A 74 8.75 -11.74 0.32
CA ARG A 74 9.83 -12.59 -0.19
C ARG A 74 10.15 -13.73 0.76
N ASN A 75 10.16 -13.47 2.07
CA ASN A 75 10.41 -14.47 3.11
C ASN A 75 9.27 -15.50 3.16
N GLN A 76 8.02 -15.07 3.02
CA GLN A 76 6.86 -15.95 2.92
C GLN A 76 6.89 -16.82 1.66
N ALA A 77 7.26 -16.25 0.50
CA ALA A 77 7.41 -17.00 -0.75
C ALA A 77 8.56 -18.03 -0.71
N ARG A 78 9.60 -17.78 0.09
CA ARG A 78 10.74 -18.69 0.29
C ARG A 78 10.51 -19.75 1.38
N GLY A 79 9.35 -19.74 2.04
CA GLY A 79 9.00 -20.71 3.08
C GLY A 79 9.76 -20.56 4.39
N SER A 80 10.48 -19.45 4.60
CA SER A 80 11.14 -19.17 5.88
C SER A 80 10.17 -18.47 6.82
N THR A 81 9.73 -19.15 7.87
CA THR A 81 8.97 -18.54 8.97
C THR A 81 9.91 -17.71 9.85
N THR A 82 10.23 -16.49 9.42
CA THR A 82 11.04 -15.59 10.27
C THR A 82 10.18 -15.19 11.47
N LYS A 83 10.48 -15.80 12.64
CA LYS A 83 9.96 -15.36 13.94
C LYS A 83 10.27 -13.88 14.10
N SER A 84 9.23 -13.05 14.00
CA SER A 84 9.06 -11.71 14.58
C SER A 84 10.25 -11.24 15.43
N SER A 85 11.21 -10.54 14.83
CA SER A 85 12.04 -9.58 15.55
C SER A 85 11.20 -8.32 15.77
N ARG A 86 10.23 -8.43 16.68
CA ARG A 86 9.49 -7.27 17.20
C ARG A 86 10.52 -6.44 17.97
N PRO A 87 10.88 -5.22 17.55
CA PRO A 87 11.64 -4.35 18.43
C PRO A 87 10.80 -4.13 19.69
N SER A 88 11.40 -4.37 20.85
CA SER A 88 10.77 -4.22 22.16
C SER A 88 10.12 -2.83 22.25
N PRO A 89 8.90 -2.71 22.81
CA PRO A 89 8.29 -1.41 23.02
C PRO A 89 9.23 -0.56 23.90
N PRO A 90 9.41 0.75 23.61
CA PRO A 90 10.26 1.59 24.43
C PRO A 90 9.73 1.59 25.87
N THR A 91 10.57 1.19 26.82
CA THR A 91 10.28 1.24 28.25
C THR A 91 9.86 2.65 28.63
N ARG A 92 8.56 2.86 28.88
CA ARG A 92 8.09 4.09 29.53
C ARG A 92 8.66 4.08 30.94
N ARG A 93 9.71 4.88 31.18
CA ARG A 93 10.12 5.22 32.55
C ARG A 93 8.97 5.97 33.23
N PRO A 94 8.55 5.58 34.45
CA PRO A 94 7.62 6.38 35.23
C PRO A 94 8.26 7.75 35.47
N LYS A 95 7.51 8.82 35.25
CA LYS A 95 7.89 10.13 35.75
C LYS A 95 7.56 10.13 37.25
N GLU A 96 8.57 10.37 38.07
CA GLU A 96 8.41 10.76 39.49
C GLU A 96 7.59 12.05 39.61
#